data_AF-A0A9P4Q436-F1
#
_entry.id   AF-A0A9P4Q436-F1
#
_cell.length_a   1.000
_cell.length_b   1.000
_cell.length_c   1.000
_cell.angle_alpha   90.00
_cell.angle_beta   90.00
_cell.angle_gamma   90.00
#
_symmetry.space_group_name_H-M   'P 1'
#
loop_
_entity.id
_entity.type
_entity.pdbx_description
1 polymer ?
#
loop_
_entity_poly.entity_id
_entity_poly.type
_entity_poly.pdbx_seq_one_letter_code
_entity_poly.pdbx_strand_id
1 'polypeptide(L)'
;MTMNSPDSLLQLYNLASKPEHGASDQQPLYTAELMREVGLKCIGFNGVPRTINCLGAFYAGLPHDVQSALGSRRPRRNLDAANIDAALQRGRQLWDSIYHPFTSKLTAKLAQSHPDLPVHIVESEYGCLFSDPPLESAVAPHPTPSVGRVLTSVVAVACLRSQTGVGPQVVSHVFGLRKAFEDGSAEGEDEVQGARWLAGDEGSMWLLDVTDRIVQSIGQAQGTTFAPGMPERAKL
;
A
#
# COMPACT_ATOMS: atom_id res chain seq x y z
N MET A 1 -3.20 4.15 -8.56
CA MET A 1 -2.04 3.31 -8.93
C MET A 1 -2.41 2.23 -9.93
N THR A 2 -3.14 1.16 -9.56
CA THR A 2 -3.44 0.03 -10.46
C THR A 2 -4.10 0.45 -11.78
N MET A 3 -5.04 1.39 -11.71
CA MET A 3 -5.74 1.88 -12.90
C MET A 3 -4.86 2.69 -13.86
N ASN A 4 -3.60 3.01 -13.48
CA ASN A 4 -2.70 3.90 -14.20
C ASN A 4 -3.40 5.20 -14.65
N SER A 5 -4.14 5.81 -13.72
CA SER A 5 -4.81 7.10 -13.88
C SER A 5 -4.11 8.14 -13.01
N PRO A 6 -3.13 8.88 -13.55
CA PRO A 6 -2.33 9.80 -12.77
C PRO A 6 -3.14 11.01 -12.27
N ASP A 7 -4.05 11.54 -13.09
CA ASP A 7 -4.90 12.68 -12.75
C ASP A 7 -5.81 12.40 -11.55
N SER A 8 -6.31 11.16 -11.43
CA SER A 8 -7.12 10.75 -10.28
C SER A 8 -6.37 10.86 -8.96
N LEU A 9 -5.04 10.67 -8.95
CA LEU A 9 -4.25 10.77 -7.74
C LEU A 9 -4.17 12.22 -7.25
N LEU A 10 -4.08 13.19 -8.17
CA LEU A 10 -4.12 14.61 -7.82
C LEU A 10 -5.50 15.04 -7.31
N GLN A 11 -6.58 14.53 -7.90
CA GLN A 11 -7.94 14.78 -7.40
C GLN A 11 -8.15 14.24 -5.97
N LEU A 12 -7.63 13.05 -5.67
CA LEU A 12 -7.68 12.48 -4.32
C LEU A 12 -6.88 13.32 -3.32
N TYR A 13 -5.71 13.81 -3.71
CA TYR A 13 -4.92 14.72 -2.87
C TYR A 13 -5.68 16.01 -2.57
N ASN A 14 -6.25 16.65 -3.60
CA ASN A 14 -7.02 17.88 -3.42
C ASN A 14 -8.22 17.69 -2.49
N LEU A 15 -8.85 16.51 -2.52
CA LEU A 15 -9.91 16.15 -1.59
C LEU A 15 -9.35 15.92 -0.17
N ALA A 16 -8.34 15.06 -0.02
CA ALA A 16 -7.79 14.67 1.28
C ALA A 16 -7.08 15.82 2.01
N SER A 17 -6.57 16.82 1.29
CA SER A 17 -5.92 18.01 1.84
C SER A 17 -6.88 19.17 2.13
N LYS A 18 -8.20 18.98 2.02
CA LYS A 18 -9.15 20.01 2.43
C LYS A 18 -9.17 20.17 3.96
N PRO A 19 -9.42 21.40 4.47
CA PRO A 19 -9.50 21.67 5.91
C PRO A 19 -10.58 20.84 6.64
N GLU A 20 -11.64 20.46 5.94
CA GLU A 20 -12.74 19.62 6.46
C GLU A 20 -12.29 18.19 6.83
N HIS A 21 -11.12 17.77 6.34
CA HIS A 21 -10.51 16.47 6.62
C HIS A 21 -9.27 16.55 7.55
N GLY A 22 -8.97 17.75 8.10
CA GLY A 22 -7.86 17.98 9.02
C GLY A 22 -7.51 19.47 9.14
N ALA A 23 -7.33 20.00 10.36
CA ALA A 23 -7.21 21.44 10.59
C ALA A 23 -5.77 21.98 10.68
N SER A 24 -4.76 21.26 10.16
CA SER A 24 -3.34 21.63 10.30
C SER A 24 -2.75 22.15 8.99
N ASP A 25 -1.97 23.23 9.05
CA ASP A 25 -1.20 23.79 7.92
C ASP A 25 -0.25 22.76 7.26
N GLN A 26 0.03 21.66 7.96
CA GLN A 26 0.95 20.60 7.52
C GLN A 26 0.25 19.43 6.82
N GLN A 27 -1.09 19.43 6.86
CA GLN A 27 -1.91 18.39 6.25
C GLN A 27 -1.59 18.18 4.76
N PRO A 28 -1.37 19.22 3.93
CA PRO A 28 -1.07 19.00 2.51
C PRO A 28 0.25 18.25 2.30
N LEU A 29 1.32 18.66 2.98
CA LEU A 29 2.61 17.96 2.89
C LEU A 29 2.51 16.52 3.39
N TYR A 30 1.93 16.31 4.57
CA TYR A 30 1.75 14.99 5.15
C TYR A 30 0.91 14.08 4.23
N THR A 31 -0.17 14.61 3.65
CA THR A 31 -1.02 13.88 2.69
C THR A 31 -0.22 13.47 1.47
N ALA A 32 0.57 14.39 0.88
CA ALA A 32 1.41 14.07 -0.26
C ALA A 32 2.47 13.01 0.07
N GLU A 33 3.09 13.07 1.24
CA GLU A 33 4.08 12.10 1.70
C GLU A 33 3.45 10.70 1.89
N LEU A 34 2.28 10.63 2.54
CA LEU A 34 1.55 9.38 2.73
C LEU A 34 1.11 8.77 1.39
N MET A 35 0.56 9.58 0.49
CA MET A 35 0.15 9.11 -0.84
C MET A 35 1.34 8.62 -1.68
N ARG A 36 2.50 9.27 -1.57
CA ARG A 36 3.75 8.82 -2.22
C ARG A 36 4.25 7.51 -1.64
N GLU A 37 4.20 7.34 -0.32
CA GLU A 37 4.60 6.11 0.36
C GLU A 37 3.68 4.93 0.00
N VAL A 38 2.36 5.15 0.01
CA VAL A 38 1.37 4.19 -0.50
C VAL A 38 1.65 3.84 -1.96
N GLY A 39 1.91 4.84 -2.80
CA GLY A 39 2.23 4.65 -4.21
C GLY A 39 3.51 3.85 -4.43
N LEU A 40 4.53 4.04 -3.60
CA LEU A 40 5.75 3.24 -3.64
C LEU A 40 5.44 1.77 -3.30
N LYS A 41 4.72 1.51 -2.19
CA LYS A 41 4.33 0.14 -1.80
C LYS A 41 3.49 -0.58 -2.85
N CYS A 42 2.77 0.15 -3.71
CA CYS A 42 2.04 -0.46 -4.82
C CYS A 42 2.91 -1.22 -5.83
N ILE A 43 4.24 -1.00 -5.84
CA ILE A 43 5.18 -1.75 -6.71
C ILE A 43 5.01 -3.26 -6.53
N GLY A 44 4.92 -3.74 -5.28
CA GLY A 44 4.78 -5.16 -4.98
C GLY A 44 3.43 -5.76 -5.38
N PHE A 45 2.46 -4.92 -5.81
CA PHE A 45 1.13 -5.37 -6.24
C PHE A 45 0.90 -5.21 -7.76
N ASN A 46 1.34 -4.09 -8.36
CA ASN A 46 1.02 -3.75 -9.76
C ASN A 46 2.23 -3.31 -10.61
N GLY A 47 3.44 -3.38 -10.04
CA GLY A 47 4.70 -3.20 -10.76
C GLY A 47 5.20 -1.75 -10.88
N VAL A 48 6.51 -1.63 -11.06
CA VAL A 48 7.25 -0.36 -11.12
C VAL A 48 6.73 0.63 -12.18
N PRO A 49 6.40 0.24 -13.43
CA PRO A 49 6.05 1.22 -14.47
C PRO A 49 4.83 2.09 -14.14
N ARG A 50 3.78 1.51 -13.51
CA ARG A 50 2.58 2.27 -13.11
C ARG A 50 2.89 3.20 -11.95
N THR A 51 3.74 2.75 -11.02
CA THR A 51 4.23 3.61 -9.94
C THR A 51 4.99 4.82 -10.46
N ILE A 52 5.89 4.63 -11.44
CA ILE A 52 6.62 5.73 -12.09
C ILE A 52 5.63 6.74 -12.71
N ASN A 53 4.71 6.27 -13.55
CA ASN A 53 3.75 7.14 -14.23
C ASN A 53 2.90 7.94 -13.24
N CYS A 54 2.30 7.26 -12.25
CA CYS A 54 1.41 7.90 -11.29
C CYS A 54 2.16 8.86 -10.36
N LEU A 55 3.31 8.47 -9.79
CA LEU A 55 4.05 9.33 -8.88
C LEU A 55 4.71 10.52 -9.59
N GLY A 56 5.16 10.33 -10.84
CA GLY A 56 5.73 11.40 -11.66
C GLY A 56 4.71 12.52 -11.94
N ALA A 57 3.53 12.15 -12.45
CA ALA A 57 2.47 13.13 -12.71
C ALA A 57 1.92 13.73 -11.41
N PHE A 58 1.80 12.92 -10.35
CA PHE A 58 1.37 13.40 -9.05
C PHE A 58 2.29 14.51 -8.55
N TYR A 59 3.61 14.27 -8.52
CA TYR A 59 4.57 15.29 -8.10
C TYR A 59 4.48 16.56 -8.94
N ALA A 60 4.38 16.44 -10.27
CA ALA A 60 4.26 17.58 -11.17
C ALA A 60 2.99 18.42 -10.93
N GLY A 61 1.91 17.81 -10.44
CA GLY A 61 0.65 18.47 -10.14
C GLY A 61 0.53 19.09 -8.74
N LEU A 62 1.47 18.82 -7.84
CA LEU A 62 1.42 19.33 -6.46
C LEU A 62 1.70 20.85 -6.39
N PRO A 63 1.20 21.56 -5.36
CA PRO A 63 1.61 22.94 -5.07
C PRO A 63 3.13 23.11 -4.91
N HIS A 64 3.67 24.27 -5.30
CA HIS A 64 5.12 24.52 -5.36
C HIS A 64 5.81 24.42 -3.98
N ASP A 65 5.15 24.90 -2.93
CA ASP A 65 5.61 24.80 -1.54
C ASP A 65 5.73 23.32 -1.11
N VAL A 66 4.74 22.50 -1.45
CA VAL A 66 4.76 21.05 -1.19
C VAL A 66 5.87 20.37 -2.00
N GLN A 67 6.02 20.69 -3.29
CA GLN A 67 7.12 20.19 -4.12
C GLN A 67 8.50 20.53 -3.54
N SER A 68 8.66 21.77 -3.04
CA SER A 68 9.91 22.25 -2.44
C SER A 68 10.23 21.51 -1.15
N ALA A 69 9.23 21.34 -0.28
CA ALA A 69 9.38 20.58 0.96
C ALA A 69 9.75 19.12 0.67
N LEU A 70 9.07 18.47 -0.29
CA LEU A 70 9.37 17.10 -0.71
C LEU A 70 10.80 16.98 -1.29
N GLY A 71 11.27 17.99 -2.02
CA GLY A 71 12.64 18.04 -2.58
C GLY A 71 13.75 18.06 -1.51
N SER A 72 13.42 18.45 -0.27
CA SER A 72 14.37 18.44 0.85
C SER A 72 14.53 17.06 1.51
N ARG A 73 13.60 16.13 1.28
CA ARG A 73 13.60 14.79 1.89
C ARG A 73 14.75 13.93 1.39
N ARG A 74 15.16 12.95 2.21
CA ARG A 74 16.23 12.00 1.89
C ARG A 74 15.66 10.59 1.72
N PRO A 75 16.24 9.72 0.86
CA PRO A 75 15.85 8.32 0.80
C PRO A 75 16.08 7.60 2.14
N ARG A 76 15.11 6.79 2.58
CA ARG A 76 15.14 6.05 3.86
C ARG A 76 15.37 4.54 3.72
N ARG A 77 15.50 4.05 2.50
CA ARG A 77 15.60 2.61 2.15
C ARG A 77 16.89 2.22 1.44
N ASN A 78 17.88 3.13 1.38
CA ASN A 78 19.18 2.79 0.81
C ASN A 78 19.82 1.71 1.67
N LEU A 79 20.15 0.58 1.05
CA LEU A 79 20.82 -0.53 1.72
C LEU A 79 22.32 -0.32 1.71
N ASP A 80 22.96 -0.61 2.84
CA ASP A 80 24.40 -0.69 2.98
C ASP A 80 24.77 -1.81 3.96
N ALA A 81 26.08 -2.07 4.09
CA ALA A 81 26.57 -3.11 4.98
C ALA A 81 26.22 -2.89 6.47
N ALA A 82 25.86 -1.67 6.88
CA ALA A 82 25.52 -1.34 8.25
C ALA A 82 24.03 -1.56 8.56
N ASN A 83 23.15 -1.52 7.54
CA ASN A 83 21.70 -1.54 7.76
C ASN A 83 20.96 -2.74 7.14
N ILE A 84 21.62 -3.54 6.29
CA ILE A 84 20.97 -4.63 5.55
C ILE A 84 20.33 -5.67 6.48
N ASP A 85 21.03 -6.09 7.54
CA ASP A 85 20.51 -7.09 8.49
C ASP A 85 19.25 -6.59 9.20
N ALA A 86 19.21 -5.30 9.58
CA ALA A 86 18.05 -4.70 10.20
C ALA A 86 16.85 -4.63 9.23
N ALA A 87 17.09 -4.36 7.93
CA ALA A 87 16.04 -4.38 6.91
C ALA A 87 15.48 -5.79 6.70
N LEU A 88 16.34 -6.80 6.58
CA LEU A 88 15.94 -8.20 6.45
C LEU A 88 15.18 -8.69 7.68
N GLN A 89 15.60 -8.28 8.89
CA GLN A 89 14.92 -8.63 10.13
C GLN A 89 13.49 -8.06 10.18
N ARG A 90 13.31 -6.76 9.84
CA ARG A 90 11.96 -6.16 9.78
C ARG A 90 11.06 -6.87 8.79
N GLY A 91 11.58 -7.22 7.61
CA GLY A 91 10.84 -7.98 6.60
C GLY A 91 10.39 -9.34 7.10
N ARG A 92 11.30 -10.11 7.71
CA ARG A 92 11.00 -11.43 8.29
C ARG A 92 9.98 -11.34 9.42
N GLN A 93 10.11 -10.36 10.31
CA GLN A 93 9.15 -10.11 11.39
C GLN A 93 7.76 -9.79 10.84
N LEU A 94 7.65 -8.93 9.82
CA LEU A 94 6.37 -8.60 9.20
C LEU A 94 5.76 -9.83 8.51
N TRP A 95 6.57 -10.58 7.75
CA TRP A 95 6.15 -11.83 7.10
C TRP A 95 5.61 -12.85 8.12
N ASP A 96 6.36 -13.09 9.21
CA ASP A 96 5.97 -14.02 10.26
C ASP A 96 4.71 -13.55 10.99
N SER A 97 4.62 -12.26 11.31
CA SER A 97 3.45 -11.66 11.93
C SER A 97 2.18 -11.89 11.11
N ILE A 98 2.27 -11.80 9.78
CA ILE A 98 1.14 -12.03 8.87
C ILE A 98 0.83 -13.53 8.72
N TYR A 99 1.84 -14.39 8.54
CA TYR A 99 1.62 -15.79 8.12
C TYR A 99 1.73 -16.85 9.22
N HIS A 100 2.14 -16.51 10.44
CA HIS A 100 2.18 -17.45 11.57
C HIS A 100 0.77 -18.05 11.84
N PRO A 101 0.65 -19.35 12.18
CA PRO A 101 1.70 -20.38 12.28
C PRO A 101 2.06 -21.07 10.96
N PHE A 102 1.56 -20.57 9.83
CA PHE A 102 1.72 -21.19 8.51
C PHE A 102 2.93 -20.69 7.71
N THR A 103 3.76 -19.79 8.26
CA THR A 103 4.95 -19.24 7.60
C THR A 103 5.74 -20.30 6.85
N SER A 104 6.26 -21.32 7.56
CA SER A 104 7.14 -22.33 6.95
C SER A 104 6.45 -23.13 5.84
N LYS A 105 5.15 -23.40 6.01
CA LYS A 105 4.34 -24.11 5.01
C LYS A 105 4.16 -23.25 3.75
N LEU A 106 3.88 -21.97 3.90
CA LEU A 106 3.74 -21.05 2.77
C LEU A 106 5.07 -20.87 2.05
N THR A 107 6.17 -20.64 2.78
CA THR A 107 7.52 -20.55 2.23
C THR A 107 7.89 -21.80 1.43
N ALA A 108 7.64 -23.00 1.97
CA ALA A 108 7.89 -24.25 1.26
C ALA A 108 7.03 -24.39 -0.01
N LYS A 109 5.77 -23.95 0.03
CA LYS A 109 4.88 -23.97 -1.14
C LYS A 109 5.34 -23.02 -2.24
N LEU A 110 5.82 -21.83 -1.89
CA LEU A 110 6.40 -20.88 -2.85
C LEU A 110 7.69 -21.44 -3.47
N ALA A 111 8.56 -22.06 -2.65
CA ALA A 111 9.80 -22.68 -3.11
C ALA A 111 9.58 -23.82 -4.13
N GLN A 112 8.44 -24.52 -4.08
CA GLN A 112 8.09 -25.55 -5.08
C GLN A 112 7.91 -24.96 -6.48
N SER A 113 7.46 -23.71 -6.59
CA SER A 113 7.33 -23.03 -7.89
C SER A 113 8.68 -22.53 -8.39
N HIS A 114 9.47 -21.95 -7.48
CA HIS A 114 10.85 -21.54 -7.72
C HIS A 114 11.57 -21.34 -6.38
N PRO A 115 12.80 -21.86 -6.18
CA PRO A 115 13.50 -21.76 -4.89
C PRO A 115 13.76 -20.31 -4.45
N ASP A 116 14.03 -19.40 -5.38
CA ASP A 116 14.29 -17.98 -5.07
C ASP A 116 13.01 -17.16 -4.84
N LEU A 117 11.82 -17.68 -5.18
CA LEU A 117 10.57 -16.93 -5.04
C LEU A 117 10.31 -16.47 -3.59
N PRO A 118 10.34 -17.35 -2.56
CA PRO A 118 10.19 -16.89 -1.19
C PRO A 118 11.34 -15.98 -0.72
N VAL A 119 12.56 -16.16 -1.23
CA VAL A 119 13.70 -15.30 -0.91
C VAL A 119 13.41 -13.88 -1.38
N HIS A 120 13.05 -13.71 -2.66
CA HIS A 120 12.74 -12.39 -3.22
C HIS A 120 11.54 -11.73 -2.53
N ILE A 121 10.47 -12.49 -2.27
CA ILE A 121 9.29 -11.96 -1.56
C ILE A 121 9.69 -11.47 -0.17
N VAL A 122 10.36 -12.28 0.65
CA VAL A 122 10.63 -11.89 2.04
C VAL A 122 11.67 -10.78 2.12
N GLU A 123 12.76 -10.88 1.36
CA GLU A 123 13.90 -9.98 1.50
C GLU A 123 13.71 -8.67 0.71
N SER A 124 13.23 -8.76 -0.52
CA SER A 124 13.02 -7.58 -1.37
C SER A 124 11.67 -6.92 -1.10
N GLU A 125 10.57 -7.68 -1.16
CA GLU A 125 9.23 -7.08 -1.00
C GLU A 125 8.94 -6.75 0.47
N TYR A 126 9.00 -7.71 1.39
CA TYR A 126 8.69 -7.44 2.80
C TYR A 126 9.80 -6.62 3.48
N GLY A 127 11.07 -6.96 3.25
CA GLY A 127 12.22 -6.26 3.84
C GLY A 127 12.38 -4.84 3.33
N CYS A 128 12.44 -4.64 2.02
CA CYS A 128 12.82 -3.35 1.45
C CYS A 128 11.62 -2.46 1.10
N LEU A 129 10.44 -3.04 0.82
CA LEU A 129 9.28 -2.29 0.34
C LEU A 129 8.15 -2.16 1.38
N PHE A 130 7.57 -3.28 1.81
CA PHE A 130 6.35 -3.27 2.63
C PHE A 130 6.58 -2.94 4.09
N SER A 131 7.70 -3.36 4.68
CA SER A 131 8.06 -2.87 6.00
C SER A 131 8.27 -1.36 5.96
N ASP A 132 7.81 -0.67 6.99
CA ASP A 132 8.07 0.75 7.08
C ASP A 132 9.58 0.98 7.26
N PRO A 133 10.13 2.04 6.61
CA PRO A 133 11.53 2.34 6.75
C PRO A 133 11.81 2.82 8.18
N PRO A 134 13.07 2.80 8.63
CA PRO A 134 13.43 3.38 9.91
C PRO A 134 12.91 4.82 10.03
N LEU A 135 12.48 5.20 11.24
CA LEU A 135 12.12 6.58 11.53
C LEU A 135 13.32 7.49 11.22
N GLU A 136 13.05 8.65 10.63
CA GLU A 136 14.10 9.67 10.48
C GLU A 136 14.59 10.06 11.88
N SER A 137 15.90 10.33 12.02
CA SER A 137 16.39 10.90 13.28
C SER A 137 15.61 12.20 13.58
N ALA A 138 15.53 12.58 14.85
CA ALA A 138 14.73 13.70 15.38
C ALA A 138 15.04 15.10 14.79
N VAL A 139 15.80 15.18 13.70
CA VAL A 139 16.25 16.39 12.98
C VAL A 139 15.24 16.81 11.89
N ALA A 140 14.33 15.93 11.46
CA ALA A 140 13.28 16.32 10.52
C ALA A 140 12.26 17.26 11.22
N PRO A 141 11.88 18.40 10.59
CA PRO A 141 10.96 19.35 11.22
C PRO A 141 9.61 18.71 11.56
N HIS A 142 9.17 17.71 10.76
CA HIS A 142 7.98 16.91 11.00
C HIS A 142 8.21 15.44 10.62
N PRO A 143 7.57 14.49 11.33
CA PRO A 143 7.71 13.06 11.05
C PRO A 143 7.11 12.72 9.67
N THR A 144 7.90 12.02 8.86
CA THR A 144 7.42 11.46 7.58
C THR A 144 6.48 10.29 7.88
N PRO A 145 5.26 10.22 7.29
CA PRO A 145 4.31 9.15 7.55
C PRO A 145 4.87 7.75 7.25
N SER A 146 4.45 6.79 8.07
CA SER A 146 4.47 5.36 7.79
C SER A 146 3.09 4.90 7.35
N VAL A 147 3.02 3.84 6.55
CA VAL A 147 1.73 3.27 6.14
C VAL A 147 1.28 2.21 7.14
N GLY A 148 2.19 1.47 7.77
CA GLY A 148 1.84 0.38 8.68
C GLY A 148 1.25 -0.83 7.96
N ARG A 149 1.15 -1.94 8.67
CA ARG A 149 0.55 -3.21 8.23
C ARG A 149 -0.93 -3.04 7.91
N VAL A 150 -1.67 -2.29 8.71
CA VAL A 150 -3.13 -2.13 8.56
C VAL A 150 -3.46 -1.46 7.23
N LEU A 151 -2.93 -0.25 6.98
CA LEU A 151 -3.19 0.44 5.71
C LEU A 151 -2.51 -0.27 4.53
N THR A 152 -1.36 -0.93 4.73
CA THR A 152 -0.76 -1.75 3.67
C THR A 152 -1.72 -2.86 3.22
N SER A 153 -2.45 -3.49 4.16
CA SER A 153 -3.45 -4.51 3.82
C SER A 153 -4.65 -3.92 3.07
N VAL A 154 -5.13 -2.75 3.48
CA VAL A 154 -6.21 -2.01 2.78
C VAL A 154 -5.80 -1.67 1.34
N VAL A 155 -4.59 -1.12 1.18
CA VAL A 155 -4.01 -0.77 -0.13
C VAL A 155 -3.82 -2.01 -1.00
N ALA A 156 -3.35 -3.12 -0.42
CA ALA A 156 -3.17 -4.38 -1.13
C ALA A 156 -4.50 -4.92 -1.65
N VAL A 157 -5.55 -4.96 -0.81
CA VAL A 157 -6.91 -5.35 -1.23
C VAL A 157 -7.37 -4.46 -2.39
N ALA A 158 -7.27 -3.14 -2.25
CA ALA A 158 -7.68 -2.21 -3.30
C ALA A 158 -6.90 -2.41 -4.61
N CYS A 159 -5.57 -2.57 -4.53
CA CYS A 159 -4.71 -2.75 -5.70
C CYS A 159 -4.99 -4.06 -6.43
N LEU A 160 -5.06 -5.17 -5.69
CA LEU A 160 -5.23 -6.52 -6.24
C LEU A 160 -6.66 -6.74 -6.75
N ARG A 161 -7.68 -6.20 -6.04
CA ARG A 161 -9.06 -6.23 -6.51
C ARG A 161 -9.22 -5.46 -7.82
N SER A 162 -8.60 -4.28 -7.93
CA SER A 162 -8.58 -3.48 -9.16
C SER A 162 -7.86 -4.16 -10.33
N GLN A 163 -6.87 -5.01 -10.05
CA GLN A 163 -6.09 -5.70 -11.08
C GLN A 163 -6.84 -6.90 -11.67
N THR A 164 -7.73 -7.53 -10.90
CA THR A 164 -8.41 -8.81 -11.25
C THR A 164 -7.41 -9.97 -11.47
N GLY A 165 -7.91 -11.20 -11.63
CA GLY A 165 -7.07 -12.39 -11.89
C GLY A 165 -6.22 -12.91 -10.70
N VAL A 166 -6.20 -12.20 -9.57
CA VAL A 166 -5.40 -12.51 -8.37
C VAL A 166 -6.26 -12.72 -7.12
N GLY A 167 -7.42 -13.37 -7.29
CA GLY A 167 -8.40 -13.61 -6.23
C GLY A 167 -7.82 -14.19 -4.93
N PRO A 168 -6.97 -15.24 -4.98
CA PRO A 168 -6.34 -15.78 -3.78
C PRO A 168 -5.53 -14.75 -2.97
N GLN A 169 -4.87 -13.82 -3.65
CA GLN A 169 -4.09 -12.75 -3.01
C GLN A 169 -5.01 -11.72 -2.36
N VAL A 170 -6.11 -11.33 -3.02
CA VAL A 170 -7.14 -10.45 -2.41
C VAL A 170 -7.65 -11.05 -1.11
N VAL A 171 -8.03 -12.32 -1.14
CA VAL A 171 -8.52 -13.06 0.04
C VAL A 171 -7.44 -13.13 1.14
N SER A 172 -6.18 -13.40 0.77
CA SER A 172 -5.07 -13.41 1.71
C SER A 172 -4.89 -12.08 2.45
N HIS A 173 -5.06 -10.94 1.79
CA HIS A 173 -4.94 -9.63 2.43
C HIS A 173 -6.15 -9.26 3.29
N VAL A 174 -7.36 -9.69 2.93
CA VAL A 174 -8.55 -9.58 3.80
C VAL A 174 -8.35 -10.36 5.10
N PHE A 175 -7.88 -11.61 5.01
CA PHE A 175 -7.57 -12.40 6.22
C PHE A 175 -6.37 -11.83 6.99
N GLY A 176 -5.36 -11.30 6.30
CA GLY A 176 -4.22 -10.65 6.95
C GLY A 176 -4.61 -9.42 7.77
N LEU A 177 -5.58 -8.63 7.28
CA LEU A 177 -6.16 -7.50 7.99
C LEU A 177 -6.95 -7.96 9.21
N ARG A 178 -7.83 -8.95 9.07
CA ARG A 178 -8.58 -9.58 10.19
C ARG A 178 -7.67 -10.03 11.30
N LYS A 179 -6.70 -10.86 10.91
CA LYS A 179 -5.75 -11.46 11.84
C LYS A 179 -5.01 -10.40 12.65
N ALA A 180 -4.66 -9.26 12.05
CA ALA A 180 -3.94 -8.19 12.74
C ALA A 180 -4.70 -7.66 13.98
N PHE A 181 -6.03 -7.66 13.95
CA PHE A 181 -6.86 -7.27 15.09
C PHE A 181 -7.20 -8.43 16.04
N GLU A 182 -7.19 -9.67 15.54
CA GLU A 182 -7.41 -10.87 16.35
C GLU A 182 -6.19 -11.21 17.23
N ASP A 183 -4.98 -11.04 16.68
CA ASP A 183 -3.71 -11.34 17.37
C ASP A 183 -3.06 -10.12 18.04
N GLY A 184 -3.70 -8.94 17.95
CA GLY A 184 -3.24 -7.69 18.56
C GLY A 184 -2.07 -7.01 17.85
N SER A 185 -1.56 -7.57 16.74
CA SER A 185 -0.42 -6.98 16.02
C SER A 185 -0.72 -5.63 15.36
N ALA A 186 -1.98 -5.25 15.22
CA ALA A 186 -2.40 -3.91 14.80
C ALA A 186 -2.22 -2.84 15.90
N GLU A 187 -2.11 -3.22 17.17
CA GLU A 187 -2.04 -2.29 18.31
C GLU A 187 -0.64 -1.68 18.51
N GLY A 188 0.37 -2.20 17.81
CA GLY A 188 1.73 -1.65 17.79
C GLY A 188 1.97 -0.54 16.76
N GLU A 189 0.92 -0.12 16.05
CA GLU A 189 0.96 0.91 15.00
C GLU A 189 0.13 2.13 15.41
N ASP A 190 0.30 3.25 14.70
CA ASP A 190 -0.57 4.42 14.87
C ASP A 190 -2.03 4.02 14.63
N GLU A 191 -2.93 4.53 15.47
CA GLU A 191 -4.34 4.17 15.40
C GLU A 191 -4.95 4.56 14.06
N VAL A 192 -5.44 3.57 13.32
CA VAL A 192 -6.21 3.79 12.09
C VAL A 192 -7.69 3.78 12.42
N GLN A 193 -8.30 4.97 12.41
CA GLN A 193 -9.73 5.14 12.70
C GLN A 193 -10.58 4.23 11.81
N GLY A 194 -11.45 3.42 12.42
CA GLY A 194 -12.36 2.51 11.73
C GLY A 194 -11.72 1.22 11.21
N ALA A 195 -10.41 1.00 11.40
CA ALA A 195 -9.75 -0.19 10.86
C ALA A 195 -10.23 -1.51 11.48
N ARG A 196 -10.59 -1.51 12.77
CA ARG A 196 -11.20 -2.70 13.40
C ARG A 196 -12.55 -3.06 12.76
N TRP A 197 -13.33 -2.08 12.33
CA TRP A 197 -14.57 -2.32 11.59
C TRP A 197 -14.27 -2.82 10.17
N LEU A 198 -13.29 -2.23 9.47
CA LEU A 198 -12.84 -2.70 8.15
C LEU A 198 -12.37 -4.16 8.17
N ALA A 199 -11.79 -4.59 9.29
CA ALA A 199 -11.41 -5.98 9.50
C ALA A 199 -12.62 -6.94 9.65
N GLY A 200 -13.81 -6.47 10.00
CA GLY A 200 -15.02 -7.30 10.10
C GLY A 200 -15.55 -7.81 8.76
N ASP A 201 -16.59 -8.64 8.79
CA ASP A 201 -17.25 -9.14 7.58
C ASP A 201 -17.88 -8.02 6.75
N GLU A 202 -18.66 -7.15 7.38
CA GLU A 202 -19.30 -6.02 6.71
C GLU A 202 -18.26 -5.02 6.19
N GLY A 203 -17.22 -4.74 6.98
CA GLY A 203 -16.15 -3.84 6.58
C GLY A 203 -15.30 -4.36 5.41
N SER A 204 -15.04 -5.68 5.39
CA SER A 204 -14.32 -6.33 4.28
C SER A 204 -15.15 -6.26 2.99
N MET A 205 -16.46 -6.52 3.07
CA MET A 205 -17.36 -6.42 1.93
C MET A 205 -17.47 -4.98 1.42
N TRP A 206 -17.57 -4.02 2.34
CA TRP A 206 -17.59 -2.60 2.01
C TRP A 206 -16.29 -2.16 1.31
N LEU A 207 -15.12 -2.62 1.77
CA LEU A 207 -13.83 -2.30 1.16
C LEU A 207 -13.75 -2.78 -0.30
N LEU A 208 -14.28 -3.99 -0.57
CA LEU A 208 -14.36 -4.53 -1.92
C LEU A 208 -15.32 -3.71 -2.80
N ASP A 209 -16.52 -3.40 -2.29
CA ASP A 209 -17.53 -2.61 -3.02
C ASP A 209 -17.03 -1.20 -3.36
N VAL A 210 -16.41 -0.52 -2.40
CA VAL A 210 -15.84 0.81 -2.62
C VAL A 210 -14.72 0.77 -3.65
N THR A 211 -13.87 -0.27 -3.62
CA THR A 211 -12.84 -0.46 -4.63
C THR A 211 -13.46 -0.59 -6.02
N ASP A 212 -14.49 -1.42 -6.17
CA ASP A 212 -15.16 -1.64 -7.44
C ASP A 212 -15.82 -0.35 -7.96
N ARG A 213 -16.45 0.44 -7.09
CA ARG A 213 -17.04 1.74 -7.43
C ARG A 213 -16.01 2.77 -7.89
N ILE A 214 -14.84 2.82 -7.24
CA ILE A 214 -13.72 3.68 -7.66
C ILE A 214 -13.20 3.24 -9.03
N VAL A 215 -12.98 1.94 -9.22
CA VAL A 215 -12.56 1.37 -10.52
C VAL A 215 -13.55 1.71 -11.62
N GLN A 216 -14.85 1.56 -11.36
CA GLN A 216 -15.91 1.91 -12.31
C GLN A 216 -15.89 3.40 -12.67
N SER A 217 -15.74 4.26 -11.66
CA SER A 217 -15.73 5.72 -11.84
C SER A 217 -14.51 6.20 -12.65
N ILE A 218 -13.32 5.62 -12.38
CA ILE A 218 -12.09 5.96 -13.11
C ILE A 218 -12.09 5.35 -14.52
N GLY A 219 -12.47 4.07 -14.64
CA GLY A 219 -12.38 3.32 -15.89
C GLY A 219 -13.53 3.56 -16.85
N GLN A 220 -14.58 4.31 -16.46
CA GLN A 220 -15.79 4.54 -17.27
C GLN A 220 -16.34 3.26 -17.92
N ALA A 221 -16.29 2.14 -17.19
CA ALA A 221 -16.64 0.79 -17.66
C ALA A 221 -15.77 0.16 -18.78
N GLN A 222 -14.71 0.81 -19.25
CA GLN A 222 -13.78 0.25 -20.24
C GLN A 222 -12.69 -0.65 -19.62
N GLY A 223 -12.51 -0.54 -18.30
CA GLY A 223 -11.47 -1.27 -17.56
C GLY A 223 -10.06 -0.74 -17.86
N THR A 224 -9.04 -1.56 -17.62
CA THR A 224 -7.63 -1.25 -17.89
C THR A 224 -6.94 -2.38 -18.64
N THR A 225 -5.72 -2.11 -19.10
CA THR A 225 -4.83 -3.09 -19.74
C THR A 225 -4.59 -4.37 -18.92
N PHE A 226 -4.74 -4.36 -17.59
CA PHE A 226 -4.67 -5.57 -16.75
C PHE A 226 -6.05 -6.11 -16.33
N ALA A 227 -7.10 -5.30 -16.43
CA ALA A 227 -8.47 -5.64 -16.05
C ALA A 227 -9.43 -5.08 -17.11
N PRO A 228 -9.57 -5.71 -18.29
CA PRO A 228 -10.52 -5.27 -19.29
C PRO A 228 -11.91 -5.16 -18.68
N GLY A 229 -12.69 -4.13 -19.04
CA GLY A 229 -14.04 -3.95 -18.49
C GLY A 229 -14.85 -5.24 -18.65
N MET A 230 -15.61 -5.62 -17.62
CA MET A 230 -16.49 -6.79 -17.74
C MET A 230 -17.42 -6.55 -18.93
N PRO A 231 -17.43 -7.41 -19.96
CA PRO A 231 -18.38 -7.26 -21.05
C PRO A 231 -19.79 -7.30 -20.46
N GLU A 232 -20.69 -6.48 -21.00
CA GLU A 232 -22.09 -6.26 -20.60
C GLU A 232 -22.96 -7.55 -20.54
N ARG A 233 -22.37 -8.73 -20.76
CA ARG A 233 -23.00 -10.05 -20.88
C ARG A 233 -22.46 -11.13 -19.93
N ALA A 234 -21.88 -10.76 -18.79
CA ALA A 234 -21.63 -11.72 -17.71
C ALA A 234 -22.66 -11.55 -16.58
N LYS A 235 -23.95 -11.67 -16.90
CA LYS A 235 -24.98 -12.05 -15.93
C LYS A 235 -25.11 -13.57 -15.97
N LEU A 236 -24.53 -14.25 -14.99
CA LEU A 236 -25.00 -15.52 -14.45
C LEU A 236 -24.79 -15.50 -12.94
#